data_AF-A0A454VYP4-F1
#
_entry.id   AF-A0A454VYP4-F1
#
_cell.length_a   1.000
_cell.length_b   1.000
_cell.length_c   1.000
_cell.angle_alpha   90.00
_cell.angle_beta   90.00
_cell.angle_gamma   90.00
#
_symmetry.space_group_name_H-M   'P 1'
#
loop_
_entity.id
_entity.type
_entity.pdbx_description
1 polymer ?
#
loop_
_entity_poly.entity_id
_entity_poly.type
_entity_poly.pdbx_seq_one_letter_code
_entity_poly.pdbx_strand_id
1 'polypeptide(L)'
;MTAVGVPERELERLRPRDVERYLRQRGWRPGGRVRYSARWEREWGGRPRRVLLPLDRGLADYADRMADLIGALAELEGRPPAAVHQDLTLSGLDVQYIRTMPRTPSGTIPVQAAVLAVTSARDLLMAAACDTVLDGPRLVHPRRKPQRAKDFVDSARFGPSSPGSYVFQVQVPLPEEARQEHL
;
A
#
# COMPACT_ATOMS: atom_id res chain seq x y z
N MET A 1 -15.20 -17.15 -3.96
CA MET A 1 -13.76 -17.07 -3.63
C MET A 1 -13.00 -17.38 -4.91
N THR A 2 -11.95 -16.62 -5.24
CA THR A 2 -11.20 -16.81 -6.50
C THR A 2 -10.19 -17.96 -6.39
N ALA A 3 -9.56 -18.34 -7.52
CA ALA A 3 -8.56 -19.39 -7.60
C ALA A 3 -7.38 -19.23 -6.61
N VAL A 4 -7.09 -18.00 -6.20
CA VAL A 4 -5.99 -17.67 -5.26
C VAL A 4 -6.45 -17.47 -3.81
N GLY A 5 -7.73 -17.72 -3.51
CA GLY A 5 -8.29 -17.56 -2.15
C GLY A 5 -8.49 -16.11 -1.69
N VAL A 6 -8.26 -15.14 -2.57
CA VAL A 6 -8.53 -13.71 -2.31
C VAL A 6 -9.96 -13.37 -2.77
N PRO A 7 -10.76 -12.62 -1.99
CA PRO A 7 -12.09 -12.20 -2.43
C PRO A 7 -12.03 -11.32 -3.69
N GLU A 8 -12.95 -11.55 -4.63
CA GLU A 8 -13.02 -10.83 -5.92
C GLU A 8 -12.99 -9.31 -5.76
N ARG A 9 -13.82 -8.78 -4.84
CA ARG A 9 -13.87 -7.34 -4.49
C ARG A 9 -12.52 -6.74 -4.08
N GLU A 10 -11.61 -7.52 -3.50
CA GLU A 10 -10.28 -7.04 -3.12
C GLU A 10 -9.35 -7.01 -4.34
N LEU A 11 -9.49 -7.97 -5.26
CA LEU A 11 -8.76 -7.98 -6.53
C LEU A 11 -9.16 -6.80 -7.43
N GLU A 12 -10.45 -6.46 -7.48
CA GLU A 12 -10.96 -5.30 -8.24
C GLU A 12 -10.41 -3.94 -7.72
N ARG A 13 -10.08 -3.89 -6.43
CA ARG A 13 -9.52 -2.69 -5.79
C ARG A 13 -8.06 -2.48 -6.12
N LEU A 14 -7.32 -3.52 -6.50
CA LEU A 14 -5.93 -3.38 -6.91
C LEU A 14 -5.87 -2.53 -8.17
N ARG A 15 -5.12 -1.42 -8.08
CA ARG A 15 -4.92 -0.50 -9.20
C ARG A 15 -3.70 -0.97 -9.99
N PRO A 16 -3.73 -1.01 -11.32
CA PRO A 16 -2.59 -1.48 -12.12
C PRO A 16 -1.29 -0.77 -11.76
N ARG A 17 -1.33 0.55 -11.51
CA ARG A 17 -0.15 1.33 -11.11
C ARG A 17 0.53 0.84 -9.82
N ASP A 18 -0.24 0.38 -8.83
CA ASP A 18 0.31 -0.08 -7.56
C ASP A 18 1.06 -1.39 -7.78
N VAL A 19 0.51 -2.22 -8.67
CA VAL A 19 1.14 -3.45 -9.14
C VAL A 19 2.38 -3.16 -9.97
N GLU A 20 2.36 -2.18 -10.88
CA GLU A 20 3.55 -1.74 -11.62
C GLU A 20 4.67 -1.32 -10.67
N ARG A 21 4.35 -0.56 -9.63
CA ARG A 21 5.32 -0.14 -8.62
C ARG A 21 5.90 -1.33 -7.87
N TYR A 22 5.06 -2.26 -7.42
CA TYR A 22 5.51 -3.51 -6.79
C TYR A 22 6.47 -4.27 -7.71
N LEU A 23 6.08 -4.46 -8.98
CA LEU A 23 6.87 -5.18 -9.97
C LEU A 23 8.24 -4.51 -10.16
N ARG A 24 8.29 -3.18 -10.33
CA ARG A 24 9.54 -2.41 -10.44
C ARG A 24 10.43 -2.57 -9.20
N GLN A 25 9.87 -2.43 -7.99
CA GLN A 25 10.62 -2.60 -6.74
C GLN A 25 11.18 -4.01 -6.58
N ARG A 26 10.47 -5.02 -7.11
CA ARG A 26 10.92 -6.41 -7.19
C ARG A 26 11.75 -6.69 -8.44
N GLY A 27 12.30 -5.68 -9.12
CA GLY A 27 13.24 -5.86 -10.24
C GLY A 27 12.64 -6.41 -11.53
N TRP A 28 11.31 -6.45 -11.65
CA TRP A 28 10.66 -6.71 -12.94
C TRP A 28 10.80 -5.50 -13.85
N ARG A 29 10.92 -5.77 -15.15
CA ARG A 29 11.06 -4.76 -16.20
C ARG A 29 9.88 -4.84 -17.17
N PRO A 30 9.39 -3.70 -17.69
CA PRO A 30 8.33 -3.71 -18.70
C PRO A 30 8.86 -4.32 -20.01
N GLY A 31 8.08 -5.23 -20.60
CA GLY A 31 8.38 -5.93 -21.85
C GLY A 31 7.44 -5.58 -23.01
N GLY A 32 6.56 -4.59 -22.86
CA GLY A 32 5.59 -4.15 -23.88
C GLY A 32 4.13 -4.51 -23.56
N ARG A 33 3.22 -4.20 -24.49
CA ARG A 33 1.77 -4.47 -24.33
C ARG A 33 1.36 -5.77 -25.02
N VAL A 34 0.40 -6.47 -24.43
CA VAL A 34 -0.27 -7.64 -25.00
C VAL A 34 -1.77 -7.47 -24.77
N ARG A 35 -2.50 -7.10 -25.83
CA ARG A 35 -3.93 -6.73 -25.75
C ARG A 35 -4.18 -5.67 -24.66
N TYR A 36 -5.03 -5.98 -23.67
CA TYR A 36 -5.40 -5.14 -22.55
C TYR A 36 -4.43 -5.22 -21.35
N SER A 37 -3.31 -5.93 -21.49
CA SER A 37 -2.32 -6.14 -20.43
C SER A 37 -0.94 -5.58 -20.78
N ALA A 38 -0.14 -5.27 -19.77
CA ALA A 38 1.31 -5.06 -19.89
C ALA A 38 2.05 -6.36 -19.57
N ARG A 39 3.00 -6.74 -20.42
CA ARG A 39 3.95 -7.82 -20.14
C ARG A 39 5.08 -7.29 -19.28
N TRP A 40 5.39 -8.01 -18.21
CA TRP A 40 6.51 -7.74 -17.32
C TRP A 40 7.45 -8.94 -17.29
N GLU A 41 8.75 -8.67 -17.30
CA GLU A 41 9.79 -9.70 -17.40
C GLU A 41 10.84 -9.56 -16.30
N ARG A 42 11.30 -10.70 -15.79
CA ARG A 42 12.39 -10.77 -14.81
C ARG A 42 13.13 -12.08 -14.98
N GLU A 43 14.45 -12.07 -14.78
CA GLU A 43 15.21 -13.31 -14.60
C GLU A 43 14.96 -13.89 -13.21
N TRP A 44 14.56 -15.16 -13.15
CA TRP A 44 14.32 -15.87 -11.90
C TRP A 44 14.88 -17.28 -11.99
N GLY A 45 15.83 -17.63 -11.12
CA GLY A 45 16.50 -18.92 -11.14
C GLY A 45 17.20 -19.22 -12.48
N GLY A 46 17.81 -18.20 -13.10
CA GLY A 46 18.53 -18.33 -14.38
C GLY A 46 17.63 -18.51 -15.62
N ARG A 47 16.31 -18.30 -15.50
CA ARG A 47 15.38 -18.35 -16.63
C ARG A 47 14.55 -17.07 -16.73
N PRO A 48 14.25 -16.59 -17.95
CA PRO A 48 13.33 -15.47 -18.12
C PRO A 48 11.91 -15.89 -17.72
N ARG A 49 11.30 -15.13 -16.82
CA ARG A 49 9.91 -15.27 -16.40
C ARG A 49 9.11 -14.07 -16.88
N ARG A 50 7.83 -14.31 -17.14
CA ARG A 50 6.89 -13.32 -17.66
C ARG A 50 5.61 -13.37 -16.86
N VAL A 51 5.07 -12.21 -16.54
CA VAL A 51 3.73 -12.05 -15.98
C VAL A 51 2.96 -11.00 -16.77
N LEU A 52 1.63 -11.09 -16.75
CA LEU A 52 0.74 -10.15 -17.41
C LEU A 52 0.00 -9.33 -16.36
N LEU A 53 0.10 -8.01 -16.48
CA LEU A 53 -0.64 -7.06 -15.66
C LEU A 53 -1.83 -6.52 -16.47
N PRO A 54 -3.09 -6.84 -16.12
CA PRO A 54 -4.24 -6.19 -16.76
C PRO A 54 -4.22 -4.69 -16.47
N LEU A 55 -4.37 -3.87 -17.51
CA LEU A 55 -4.34 -2.40 -17.39
C LEU A 55 -5.74 -1.78 -17.38
N ASP A 56 -6.71 -2.46 -17.99
CA ASP A 56 -8.09 -2.00 -18.08
C ASP A 56 -8.93 -2.59 -16.94
N ARG A 57 -9.35 -1.73 -16.01
CA ARG A 57 -10.18 -2.10 -14.85
C ARG A 57 -11.66 -2.26 -15.21
N GLY A 58 -12.07 -1.88 -16.42
CA GLY A 58 -13.44 -2.03 -16.92
C GLY A 58 -13.73 -3.40 -17.52
N LEU A 59 -12.72 -4.28 -17.61
CA LEU A 59 -12.90 -5.65 -18.08
C LEU A 59 -13.80 -6.45 -17.13
N ALA A 60 -14.77 -7.17 -17.69
CA ALA A 60 -15.64 -8.04 -16.92
C ALA A 60 -14.88 -9.14 -16.17
N ASP A 61 -13.72 -9.55 -16.67
CA ASP A 61 -12.83 -10.57 -16.10
C ASP A 61 -11.60 -9.95 -15.37
N TYR A 62 -11.61 -8.65 -15.04
CA TYR A 62 -10.46 -7.98 -14.43
C TYR A 62 -9.96 -8.68 -13.17
N ALA A 63 -10.88 -9.09 -12.28
CA ALA A 63 -10.55 -9.78 -11.05
C ALA A 63 -9.87 -11.13 -11.30
N ASP A 64 -10.34 -11.91 -12.28
CA ASP A 64 -9.72 -13.18 -12.67
C ASP A 64 -8.31 -12.98 -13.22
N ARG A 65 -8.11 -11.95 -14.06
CA ARG A 65 -6.77 -11.61 -14.60
C ARG A 65 -5.81 -11.15 -13.50
N MET A 66 -6.32 -10.44 -12.48
CA MET A 66 -5.53 -10.09 -11.30
C MET A 66 -5.21 -11.30 -10.42
N ALA A 67 -6.15 -12.25 -10.29
CA ALA A 67 -5.90 -13.52 -9.62
C ALA A 67 -4.80 -14.33 -10.32
N ASP A 68 -4.84 -14.42 -11.65
CA ASP A 68 -3.81 -15.10 -12.46
C ASP A 68 -2.41 -14.50 -12.20
N LEU A 69 -2.32 -13.17 -12.18
CA LEU A 69 -1.08 -12.45 -11.88
C LEU A 69 -0.57 -12.76 -10.46
N ILE A 70 -1.44 -12.66 -9.46
CA ILE A 70 -1.09 -12.95 -8.06
C ILE A 70 -0.64 -14.40 -7.89
N GLY A 71 -1.33 -15.34 -8.53
CA GLY A 71 -0.99 -16.76 -8.50
C GLY A 71 0.40 -17.02 -9.07
N ALA A 72 0.71 -16.44 -10.23
CA ALA A 72 2.03 -16.55 -10.85
C ALA A 72 3.15 -15.94 -9.98
N LEU A 73 2.89 -14.77 -9.39
CA LEU A 73 3.84 -14.13 -8.47
C LEU A 73 4.04 -14.96 -7.19
N ALA A 74 2.97 -15.52 -6.62
CA ALA A 74 3.01 -16.35 -5.43
C ALA A 74 3.84 -17.62 -5.63
N GLU A 75 3.66 -18.29 -6.77
CA GLU A 75 4.44 -19.46 -7.16
C GLU A 75 5.94 -19.11 -7.31
N LEU A 76 6.26 -18.04 -8.04
CA LEU A 76 7.64 -17.62 -8.25
C LEU A 76 8.31 -17.21 -6.94
N GLU A 77 7.61 -16.47 -6.09
CA GLU A 77 8.12 -15.96 -4.81
C GLU A 77 8.10 -16.99 -3.68
N GLY A 78 7.50 -18.16 -3.88
CA GLY A 78 7.44 -19.23 -2.88
C GLY A 78 6.65 -18.85 -1.64
N ARG A 79 5.58 -18.05 -1.78
CA ARG A 79 4.79 -17.56 -0.64
C ARG A 79 3.29 -17.55 -0.95
N PRO A 80 2.41 -17.52 0.08
CA PRO A 80 0.97 -17.58 -0.15
C PRO A 80 0.44 -16.40 -0.98
N PRO A 81 -0.55 -16.61 -1.86
CA PRO A 81 -1.18 -15.53 -2.64
C PRO A 81 -1.70 -14.36 -1.80
N ALA A 82 -2.23 -14.64 -0.62
CA ALA A 82 -2.68 -13.61 0.32
C ALA A 82 -1.57 -12.64 0.74
N ALA A 83 -0.33 -13.13 0.89
CA ALA A 83 0.82 -12.30 1.23
C ALA A 83 1.26 -11.42 0.05
N VAL A 84 1.21 -11.95 -1.18
CA VAL A 84 1.46 -11.16 -2.40
C VAL A 84 0.39 -10.07 -2.55
N HIS A 85 -0.89 -10.43 -2.42
CA HIS A 85 -2.00 -9.49 -2.46
C HIS A 85 -1.85 -8.36 -1.42
N GLN A 86 -1.44 -8.71 -0.19
CA GLN A 86 -1.19 -7.71 0.85
C GLN A 86 -0.09 -6.73 0.42
N ASP A 87 1.05 -7.20 -0.08
CA ASP A 87 2.12 -6.32 -0.55
C ASP A 87 1.69 -5.45 -1.73
N LEU A 88 0.94 -6.00 -2.68
CA LEU A 88 0.39 -5.24 -3.81
C LEU A 88 -0.53 -4.11 -3.32
N THR A 89 -1.36 -4.39 -2.33
CA THR A 89 -2.25 -3.41 -1.70
C THR A 89 -1.45 -2.30 -1.01
N LEU A 90 -0.34 -2.64 -0.36
CA LEU A 90 0.51 -1.67 0.35
C LEU A 90 1.44 -0.88 -0.59
N SER A 91 1.73 -1.38 -1.79
CA SER A 91 2.68 -0.74 -2.72
C SER A 91 2.24 0.66 -3.17
N GLY A 92 0.94 0.94 -3.14
CA GLY A 92 0.36 2.25 -3.44
C GLY A 92 0.34 3.22 -2.25
N LEU A 93 0.92 2.86 -1.12
CA LEU A 93 0.80 3.57 0.16
C LEU A 93 2.17 3.85 0.75
N ASP A 94 2.29 4.98 1.44
CA ASP A 94 3.29 5.18 2.48
C ASP A 94 2.71 4.68 3.80
N VAL A 95 3.42 3.79 4.48
CA VAL A 95 2.93 3.10 5.67
C VAL A 95 3.89 3.31 6.82
N GLN A 96 3.44 4.03 7.83
CA GLN A 96 4.18 4.24 9.08
C GLN A 96 3.71 3.25 10.14
N TYR A 97 4.65 2.53 10.73
CA TYR A 97 4.38 1.57 11.80
C TYR A 97 4.70 2.19 13.16
N ILE A 98 3.68 2.40 13.99
CA ILE A 98 3.81 2.97 15.33
C ILE A 98 3.65 1.84 16.35
N ARG A 99 4.77 1.42 16.94
CA ARG A 99 4.79 0.41 17.99
C ARG A 99 4.58 1.07 19.35
N THR A 100 3.59 0.59 20.10
CA THR A 100 3.43 0.99 21.51
C THR A 100 4.26 0.09 22.42
N MET A 101 4.40 0.41 23.71
CA MET A 101 5.09 -0.46 24.67
C MET A 101 4.28 -0.58 25.97
N PRO A 102 3.05 -1.09 25.91
CA PRO A 102 2.21 -1.20 27.08
C PRO A 102 2.68 -2.33 28.00
N ARG A 103 2.40 -2.20 29.30
CA ARG A 103 2.62 -3.26 30.30
C ARG A 103 1.45 -4.26 30.28
N THR A 104 1.17 -4.84 29.11
CA THR A 104 0.09 -5.79 28.85
C THR A 104 0.62 -6.99 28.07
N PRO A 105 -0.15 -8.09 27.95
CA PRO A 105 0.21 -9.21 27.10
C PRO A 105 0.55 -8.77 25.68
N SER A 106 1.42 -9.53 25.01
CA SER A 106 1.76 -9.26 23.61
C SER A 106 0.51 -9.25 22.73
N GLY A 107 0.43 -8.25 21.86
CA GLY A 107 -0.66 -7.98 20.94
C GLY A 107 -1.81 -7.20 21.57
N THR A 108 -1.69 -6.75 22.81
CA THR A 108 -2.77 -6.07 23.54
C THR A 108 -2.29 -4.74 24.12
N ILE A 109 -3.24 -3.84 24.36
CA ILE A 109 -3.03 -2.53 25.00
C ILE A 109 -4.32 -2.20 25.80
N PRO A 110 -4.23 -1.48 26.93
CA PRO A 110 -5.44 -1.01 27.62
C PRO A 110 -6.27 -0.08 26.72
N VAL A 111 -7.59 -0.12 26.83
CA VAL A 111 -8.52 0.65 25.97
C VAL A 111 -8.18 2.13 25.95
N GLN A 112 -7.95 2.75 27.12
CA GLN A 112 -7.64 4.18 27.19
C GLN A 112 -6.27 4.53 26.59
N ALA A 113 -5.31 3.60 26.70
CA ALA A 113 -4.01 3.77 26.06
C ALA A 113 -4.13 3.61 24.53
N ALA A 114 -5.03 2.77 24.01
CA ALA A 114 -5.34 2.71 22.58
C ALA A 114 -5.94 4.02 22.07
N VAL A 115 -6.93 4.59 22.77
CA VAL A 115 -7.53 5.89 22.41
C VAL A 115 -6.44 6.96 22.32
N LEU A 116 -5.61 7.07 23.36
CA LEU A 116 -4.50 8.02 23.39
C LEU A 116 -3.47 7.77 22.27
N ALA A 117 -3.15 6.51 21.98
CA ALA A 117 -2.19 6.18 20.92
C ALA A 117 -2.70 6.57 19.54
N VAL A 118 -3.97 6.29 19.23
CA VAL A 118 -4.62 6.66 17.96
C VAL A 118 -4.69 8.17 17.81
N THR A 119 -5.10 8.90 18.86
CA THR A 119 -5.14 10.38 18.81
C THR A 119 -3.74 10.97 18.66
N SER A 120 -2.76 10.44 19.40
CA SER A 120 -1.37 10.89 19.32
C SER A 120 -0.75 10.63 17.94
N ALA A 121 -1.07 9.49 17.31
CA ALA A 121 -0.63 9.17 15.96
C ALA A 121 -1.20 10.15 14.92
N ARG A 122 -2.49 10.49 15.04
CA ARG A 122 -3.12 11.52 14.20
C ARG A 122 -2.48 12.89 14.42
N ASP A 123 -2.22 13.26 15.66
CA ASP A 123 -1.62 14.56 16.00
C ASP A 123 -0.16 14.65 15.53
N LEU A 124 0.59 13.55 15.59
CA LEU A 124 1.93 13.43 15.00
C LEU A 124 1.90 13.64 13.49
N LEU A 125 0.98 12.98 12.78
CA LEU A 125 0.82 13.17 11.33
C LEU A 125 0.44 14.62 10.99
N MET A 126 -0.46 15.22 11.76
CA MET A 126 -0.86 16.63 11.60
C MET A 126 0.31 17.59 11.83
N ALA A 127 1.13 17.34 12.85
CA ALA A 127 2.31 18.14 13.14
C ALA A 127 3.31 18.08 11.97
N ALA A 128 3.64 16.87 11.50
CA ALA A 128 4.52 16.68 10.34
C ALA A 128 3.98 17.36 9.08
N ALA A 129 2.68 17.20 8.78
CA ALA A 129 2.05 17.84 7.64
C ALA A 129 2.09 19.38 7.73
N CYS A 130 1.90 19.94 8.94
CA CYS A 130 2.03 21.37 9.15
C CYS A 130 3.47 21.86 8.92
N ASP A 131 4.48 21.14 9.42
CA ASP A 131 5.88 21.51 9.22
C ASP A 131 6.25 21.49 7.73
N THR A 132 5.78 20.50 6.97
CA THR A 132 5.98 20.45 5.51
C THR A 132 5.27 21.59 4.80
N VAL A 133 4.00 21.88 5.13
CA VAL A 133 3.21 22.93 4.46
C VAL A 133 3.69 24.34 4.81
N LEU A 134 4.30 24.53 5.98
CA LEU A 134 4.79 25.81 6.48
C LEU A 134 6.30 26.00 6.28
N ASP A 135 6.92 25.19 5.44
CA ASP A 135 8.33 25.23 5.04
C ASP A 135 9.33 25.16 6.20
N GLY A 136 9.05 24.33 7.22
CA GLY A 136 10.00 24.01 8.28
C GLY A 136 9.38 23.74 9.65
N PRO A 137 10.17 23.18 10.58
CA PRO A 137 9.73 22.85 11.93
C PRO A 137 9.42 24.10 12.75
N ARG A 138 8.39 24.02 13.61
CA ARG A 138 8.00 25.13 14.49
C ARG A 138 7.83 24.67 15.93
N LEU A 139 8.29 25.49 16.88
CA LEU A 139 8.06 25.26 18.30
C LEU A 139 6.57 25.30 18.67
N VAL A 140 5.83 26.18 17.99
CA VAL A 140 4.38 26.31 18.16
C VAL A 140 3.74 26.46 16.79
N HIS A 141 2.88 25.52 16.44
CA HIS A 141 2.06 25.64 15.24
C HIS A 141 0.90 26.63 15.44
N PRO A 142 0.42 27.29 14.38
CA PRO A 142 -0.77 28.15 14.45
C PRO A 142 -1.98 27.41 15.04
N ARG A 143 -2.82 28.15 15.80
CA ARG A 143 -4.10 27.64 16.32
C ARG A 143 -4.99 27.07 15.21
N ARG A 144 -5.06 27.77 14.08
CA ARG A 144 -5.76 27.28 12.88
C ARG A 144 -4.75 26.59 11.97
N LYS A 145 -4.84 25.26 11.88
CA LYS A 145 -3.98 24.46 10.98
C LYS A 145 -4.26 24.81 9.51
N PRO A 146 -3.23 24.86 8.64
CA PRO A 146 -3.40 25.07 7.20
C PRO A 146 -4.36 24.05 6.59
N GLN A 147 -5.18 24.45 5.63
CA GLN A 147 -6.16 23.54 5.03
C GLN A 147 -5.48 22.35 4.33
N ARG A 148 -4.38 22.60 3.58
CA ARG A 148 -3.59 21.55 2.94
C ARG A 148 -3.08 20.46 3.91
N ALA A 149 -2.69 20.84 5.13
CA ALA A 149 -2.25 19.88 6.14
C ALA A 149 -3.41 19.02 6.66
N LYS A 150 -4.61 19.61 6.78
CA LYS A 150 -5.83 18.86 7.13
C LYS A 150 -6.23 17.91 6.02
N ASP A 151 -6.28 18.39 4.78
CA ASP A 151 -6.63 17.57 3.61
C ASP A 151 -5.70 16.37 3.48
N PHE A 152 -4.40 16.56 3.76
CA PHE A 152 -3.41 15.48 3.81
C PHE A 152 -3.73 14.45 4.92
N VAL A 153 -3.97 14.89 6.15
CA VAL A 153 -4.32 14.01 7.28
C VAL A 153 -5.65 13.28 7.01
N ASP A 154 -6.63 13.95 6.41
CA ASP A 154 -7.94 13.39 6.08
C ASP A 154 -7.85 12.34 4.95
N SER A 155 -6.80 12.38 4.12
CA SER A 155 -6.52 11.34 3.12
C SER A 155 -5.93 10.05 3.72
N ALA A 156 -5.38 10.15 4.94
CA ALA A 156 -4.75 9.02 5.62
C ALA A 156 -5.80 8.15 6.33
N ARG A 157 -5.43 6.89 6.61
CA ARG A 157 -6.27 5.96 7.36
C ARG A 157 -5.45 5.08 8.28
N PHE A 158 -6.08 4.56 9.32
CA PHE A 158 -5.47 3.50 10.11
C PHE A 158 -5.65 2.14 9.41
N GLY A 159 -4.56 1.41 9.28
CA GLY A 159 -4.56 0.01 8.88
C GLY A 159 -4.89 -0.93 10.05
N PRO A 160 -4.96 -2.25 9.79
CA PRO A 160 -5.13 -3.23 10.86
C PRO A 160 -3.93 -3.21 11.81
N SER A 161 -4.19 -3.45 13.09
CA SER A 161 -3.13 -3.63 14.09
C SER A 161 -2.45 -4.99 13.92
N SER A 162 -1.14 -5.06 14.18
CA SER A 162 -0.39 -6.32 14.18
C SER A 162 -0.04 -6.77 15.60
N PRO A 163 0.02 -8.09 15.87
CA PRO A 163 0.55 -8.63 17.13
C PRO A 163 1.98 -8.17 17.43
N GLY A 164 2.37 -8.16 18.71
CA GLY A 164 3.63 -7.57 19.20
C GLY A 164 3.35 -6.56 20.31
N SER A 165 4.18 -5.55 20.54
CA SER A 165 3.80 -4.46 21.46
C SER A 165 2.76 -3.53 20.80
N TYR A 166 1.58 -4.06 20.46
CA TYR A 166 0.44 -3.44 19.76
C TYR A 166 0.84 -2.36 18.74
N VAL A 167 0.98 -2.78 17.47
CA VAL A 167 1.51 -1.93 16.39
C VAL A 167 0.37 -1.35 15.56
N PHE A 168 0.31 -0.02 15.46
CA PHE A 168 -0.59 0.72 14.58
C PHE A 168 0.06 0.95 13.22
N GLN A 169 -0.77 1.03 12.18
CA GLN A 169 -0.34 1.44 10.85
C GLN A 169 -1.05 2.74 10.48
N VAL A 170 -0.30 3.78 10.13
CA VAL A 170 -0.84 4.97 9.46
C VAL A 170 -0.54 4.82 7.99
N GLN A 171 -1.59 4.72 7.17
CA GLN A 171 -1.50 4.50 5.73
C GLN A 171 -1.88 5.78 4.99
N VAL A 172 -0.92 6.35 4.27
CA VAL A 172 -1.10 7.54 3.44
C VAL A 172 -1.06 7.11 1.97
N PRO A 173 -2.11 7.37 1.18
CA PRO A 173 -2.08 7.12 -0.26
C PRO A 173 -0.95 7.90 -0.92
N LEU A 174 -0.11 7.22 -1.70
CA LEU A 174 0.90 7.91 -2.48
C LEU A 174 0.23 8.65 -3.65
N PRO A 175 0.68 9.89 -3.96
CA PRO A 175 0.10 10.67 -5.03
C PRO A 175 0.24 9.94 -6.37
N GLU A 176 -0.67 10.24 -7.28
CA GLU A 176 -0.56 9.77 -8.66
C GLU A 176 0.61 10.51 -9.31
N GLU A 177 1.72 9.81 -9.54
CA GLU A 177 2.79 10.34 -10.39
C GLU A 177 2.18 10.53 -11.78
N ALA A 178 2.14 11.78 -12.27
CA ALA A 178 1.74 12.05 -13.64
C ALA A 178 2.69 11.26 -14.56
N ARG A 179 2.15 10.36 -15.39
CA ARG A 179 2.94 9.68 -16.42
C ARG A 179 3.59 10.76 -17.25
N GLN A 180 4.92 10.85 -17.18
CA GLN A 180 5.68 11.45 -18.27
C GLN A 180 5.53 10.48 -19.44
N GLU A 181 4.54 10.72 -20.28
CA GLU A 181 4.41 10.10 -21.60
C GLU A 181 5.63 10.52 -22.41
N HIS A 182 6.72 9.77 -22.29
CA HIS A 182 7.75 9.78 -23.33
C HIS A 182 7.12 9.08 -24.54
N LEU A 183 6.64 9.92 -25.46
CA LEU A 183 6.37 9.59 -26.86
C LEU A 183 7.63 9.04 -27.53
#